data_AF-A0A8H7N1V7-F1
#
_entry.id   AF-A0A8H7N1V7-F1
#
_cell.length_a   1.000
_cell.length_b   1.000
_cell.length_c   1.000
_cell.angle_alpha   90.00
_cell.angle_beta   90.00
_cell.angle_gamma   90.00
#
_symmetry.space_group_name_H-M   'P 1'
#
loop_
_entity.id
_entity.type
_entity.pdbx_description
1 polymer ?
#
loop_
_entity_poly.entity_id
_entity_poly.type
_entity_poly.pdbx_seq_one_letter_code
_entity_poly.pdbx_strand_id
1 'polypeptide(L)'
;MGGEKKTRSVAVIGAGASGTITAAALQAENYFTRIRVFERRESPGGTWIYDESTKPHLPVKPGDLPAQSDPPLQIPSFLPATTAPNRQDRYLETPIYAGLTTNVPAIAMSFSDAPFAYGPFVPHYVPQQYLSNYFSTHKLDSLLELNTTLEDLTEVKSESREKDNGWKLTLRKRDLVQNVDIWWEEYFDAVVLANGHYTVPYVPHVKGLDEYIKKFPGRVIHSKSYRVPHIWKGKKAVVIGNSASGKDVSTELVKWVSLPLYQSRRSKSRWDGEEPPRGLSGNQSSASIYRMEALSSAMALSFGTSMWLSTPQGINLLFRSGI
;
A
#
# COMPACT_ATOMS: atom_id res chain seq x y z
N MET A 1 -5.81 47.89 4.52
CA MET A 1 -5.84 46.74 5.45
C MET A 1 -6.29 45.53 4.65
N GLY A 2 -5.36 44.73 4.13
CA GLY A 2 -5.69 43.47 3.46
C GLY A 2 -6.10 42.48 4.54
N GLY A 3 -7.39 42.14 4.61
CA GLY A 3 -7.87 41.13 5.53
C GLY A 3 -7.36 39.76 5.08
N GLU A 4 -6.66 39.05 5.95
CA GLU A 4 -6.22 37.67 5.70
C GLU A 4 -7.38 36.82 5.18
N LYS A 5 -7.10 36.01 4.14
CA LYS A 5 -8.08 35.08 3.60
C LYS A 5 -8.46 34.07 4.68
N LYS A 6 -9.73 34.06 5.06
CA LYS A 6 -10.29 33.04 5.97
C LYS A 6 -10.54 31.74 5.21
N THR A 7 -9.85 30.67 5.58
CA THR A 7 -10.17 29.30 5.13
C THR A 7 -11.57 28.94 5.61
N ARG A 8 -12.49 28.56 4.71
CA ARG A 8 -13.86 28.15 5.06
C ARG A 8 -14.25 26.83 4.44
N SER A 9 -13.54 26.39 3.40
CA SER A 9 -13.75 25.13 2.72
C SER A 9 -12.49 24.26 2.72
N VAL A 10 -12.64 22.98 3.08
CA VAL A 10 -11.53 22.02 3.15
C VAL A 10 -11.87 20.71 2.44
N ALA A 11 -10.98 20.23 1.58
CA ALA A 11 -11.03 18.89 1.03
C ALA A 11 -10.03 17.97 1.73
N VAL A 12 -10.45 16.77 2.12
CA VAL A 12 -9.61 15.72 2.68
C VAL A 12 -9.51 14.59 1.66
N ILE A 13 -8.29 14.19 1.29
CA ILE A 13 -8.05 13.17 0.26
C ILE A 13 -7.67 11.86 0.94
N GLY A 14 -8.58 10.90 0.94
CA GLY A 14 -8.48 9.60 1.60
C GLY A 14 -9.35 9.50 2.85
N ALA A 15 -10.01 8.36 3.04
CA ALA A 15 -10.83 8.02 4.21
C ALA A 15 -10.24 6.82 4.98
N GLY A 16 -8.91 6.71 5.00
CA GLY A 16 -8.18 5.88 5.96
C GLY A 16 -8.15 6.50 7.36
N ALA A 17 -7.35 5.93 8.28
CA ALA A 17 -7.25 6.43 9.65
C ALA A 17 -6.95 7.94 9.73
N SER A 18 -5.95 8.43 8.97
CA SER A 18 -5.57 9.84 8.92
C SER A 18 -6.70 10.74 8.41
N GLY A 19 -7.41 10.31 7.37
CA GLY A 19 -8.52 11.09 6.81
C GLY A 19 -9.75 11.12 7.72
N THR A 20 -10.03 9.98 8.36
CA THR A 20 -11.13 9.83 9.33
C THR A 20 -10.98 10.81 10.48
N ILE A 21 -9.83 10.81 11.16
CA ILE A 21 -9.60 11.71 12.29
C ILE A 21 -9.52 13.18 11.86
N THR A 22 -8.97 13.45 10.67
CA THR A 22 -8.96 14.81 10.10
C THR A 22 -10.38 15.33 9.89
N ALA A 23 -11.25 14.53 9.26
CA ALA A 23 -12.63 14.93 9.00
C ALA A 23 -13.39 15.21 10.30
N ALA A 24 -13.20 14.37 11.31
CA ALA A 24 -13.82 14.54 12.63
C ALA A 24 -13.34 15.81 13.34
N ALA A 25 -12.02 16.06 13.34
CA ALA A 25 -11.45 17.26 13.93
C ALA A 25 -11.97 18.52 13.23
N LEU A 26 -11.95 18.55 11.89
CA LEU A 26 -12.47 19.68 11.12
C LEU A 26 -13.97 19.93 11.39
N GLN A 27 -14.79 18.86 11.49
CA GLN A 27 -16.21 19.00 11.77
C GLN A 27 -16.46 19.54 13.19
N ALA A 28 -15.68 19.09 14.18
CA ALA A 28 -15.80 19.51 15.58
C ALA A 28 -15.55 21.02 15.79
N GLU A 29 -14.76 21.65 14.93
CA GLU A 29 -14.50 23.10 14.99
C GLU A 29 -15.75 23.96 14.76
N ASN A 30 -16.81 23.41 14.14
CA ASN A 30 -18.04 24.16 13.80
C ASN A 30 -17.77 25.50 13.06
N TYR A 31 -16.66 25.55 12.32
CA TYR A 31 -16.13 26.77 11.72
C TYR A 31 -16.16 26.75 10.18
N PHE A 32 -15.92 25.58 9.59
CA PHE A 32 -15.89 25.39 8.15
C PHE A 32 -17.30 25.30 7.59
N THR A 33 -17.56 26.03 6.51
CA THR A 33 -18.87 26.01 5.83
C THR A 33 -18.99 24.83 4.86
N ARG A 34 -17.87 24.22 4.47
CA ARG A 34 -17.84 23.08 3.56
C ARG A 34 -16.65 22.17 3.86
N ILE A 35 -16.93 20.91 4.18
CA ILE A 35 -15.93 19.86 4.32
C ILE A 35 -16.31 18.74 3.36
N ARG A 36 -15.35 18.21 2.61
CA ARG A 36 -15.54 16.99 1.82
C ARG A 36 -14.37 16.04 2.00
N VAL A 37 -14.66 14.76 2.06
CA VAL A 37 -13.70 13.67 2.14
C VAL A 37 -13.84 12.84 0.88
N PHE A 38 -12.79 12.71 0.08
CA PHE A 38 -12.81 11.92 -1.15
C PHE A 38 -12.05 10.62 -0.94
N GLU A 39 -12.73 9.48 -1.12
CA GLU A 39 -12.15 8.15 -1.00
C GLU A 39 -12.29 7.41 -2.32
N ARG A 40 -11.17 6.86 -2.80
CA ARG A 40 -11.11 6.15 -4.08
C ARG A 40 -11.80 4.79 -4.02
N ARG A 41 -11.95 4.23 -2.83
CA ARG A 41 -12.63 2.96 -2.58
C ARG A 41 -14.13 3.15 -2.31
N GLU A 42 -14.82 2.03 -2.35
CA GLU A 42 -16.23 1.82 -2.08
C GLU A 42 -16.60 1.96 -0.60
N SER A 43 -15.62 2.08 0.30
CA SER A 43 -15.82 2.23 1.74
C SER A 43 -14.63 2.95 2.41
N PRO A 44 -14.84 3.60 3.57
CA PRO A 44 -13.76 4.09 4.41
C PRO A 44 -12.99 2.93 5.06
N GLY A 45 -11.78 3.22 5.56
CA GLY A 45 -10.92 2.24 6.24
C GLY A 45 -9.49 2.22 5.72
N GLY A 46 -9.27 2.73 4.50
CA GLY A 46 -7.95 2.86 3.90
C GLY A 46 -7.22 1.52 3.79
N THR A 47 -6.00 1.43 4.36
CA THR A 47 -5.20 0.20 4.31
C THR A 47 -5.89 -1.00 4.98
N TRP A 48 -6.78 -0.80 5.95
CA TRP A 48 -7.33 -1.91 6.74
C TRP A 48 -8.38 -2.75 6.01
N ILE A 49 -8.81 -2.32 4.83
CA ILE A 49 -9.74 -3.09 4.01
C ILE A 49 -9.03 -4.33 3.49
N TYR A 50 -9.51 -5.53 3.84
CA TYR A 50 -8.94 -6.77 3.34
C TYR A 50 -9.50 -7.15 1.97
N ASP A 51 -8.63 -7.37 0.99
CA ASP A 51 -8.99 -7.82 -0.36
C ASP A 51 -8.73 -9.33 -0.51
N GLU A 52 -9.80 -10.13 -0.53
CA GLU A 52 -9.73 -11.60 -0.66
C GLU A 52 -9.12 -12.05 -1.99
N SER A 53 -9.52 -11.40 -3.10
CA SER A 53 -9.01 -11.73 -4.43
C SER A 53 -7.71 -11.01 -4.69
N THR A 54 -6.65 -11.74 -5.04
CA THR A 54 -5.51 -11.14 -5.73
C THR A 54 -5.79 -11.17 -7.22
N LYS A 55 -5.69 -10.03 -7.92
CA LYS A 55 -5.31 -10.07 -9.34
C LYS A 55 -4.10 -11.01 -9.51
N PRO A 56 -3.93 -11.69 -10.67
CA PRO A 56 -2.68 -12.41 -10.94
C PRO A 56 -1.51 -11.47 -10.63
N HIS A 57 -0.59 -11.96 -9.78
CA HIS A 57 0.44 -11.22 -9.06
C HIS A 57 0.77 -9.85 -9.66
N LEU A 58 0.54 -8.76 -8.90
CA LEU A 58 0.89 -7.39 -9.31
C LEU A 58 2.24 -7.39 -10.03
N PRO A 59 2.32 -6.83 -11.26
CA PRO A 59 3.55 -6.86 -12.03
C PRO A 59 4.66 -6.17 -11.25
N VAL A 60 5.72 -6.93 -10.99
CA VAL A 60 6.92 -6.43 -10.33
C VAL A 60 7.81 -5.79 -11.39
N LYS A 61 8.09 -4.49 -11.22
CA LYS A 61 9.00 -3.73 -12.09
C LYS A 61 10.21 -3.28 -11.25
N PRO A 62 11.33 -4.02 -11.28
CA PRO A 62 12.51 -3.67 -10.51
C PRO A 62 13.07 -2.29 -10.88
N GLY A 63 13.32 -1.45 -9.88
CA GLY A 63 13.93 -0.13 -10.05
C GLY A 63 12.95 1.01 -10.33
N ASP A 64 11.71 0.71 -10.72
CA ASP A 64 10.69 1.73 -10.95
C ASP A 64 10.39 2.51 -9.67
N LEU A 65 10.37 3.84 -9.79
CA LEU A 65 9.85 4.73 -8.76
C LEU A 65 8.31 4.69 -8.77
N PRO A 66 7.66 5.02 -7.64
CA PRO A 66 6.20 5.03 -7.57
C PRO A 66 5.51 5.83 -8.68
N ALA A 67 6.04 7.01 -9.04
CA ALA A 67 5.50 7.85 -10.11
C ALA A 67 5.64 7.24 -11.53
N GLN A 68 6.56 6.29 -11.70
CA GLN A 68 6.72 5.53 -12.96
C GLN A 68 5.80 4.31 -12.98
N SER A 69 5.57 3.70 -11.80
CA SER A 69 4.68 2.54 -11.64
C SER A 69 3.20 2.92 -11.75
N ASP A 70 2.79 4.05 -11.16
CA ASP A 70 1.43 4.61 -11.24
C ASP A 70 1.47 6.03 -11.81
N PRO A 71 1.63 6.18 -13.15
CA PRO A 71 1.68 7.49 -13.78
C PRO A 71 0.32 8.21 -13.72
N PRO A 72 0.28 9.55 -13.78
CA PRO A 72 -0.97 10.31 -13.85
C PRO A 72 -1.83 9.90 -15.05
N LEU A 73 -3.15 9.97 -14.88
CA LEU A 73 -4.08 9.73 -15.97
C LEU A 73 -4.15 10.93 -16.91
N GLN A 74 -4.49 10.66 -18.17
CA GLN A 74 -4.83 11.72 -19.10
C GLN A 74 -6.17 12.34 -18.70
N ILE A 75 -6.13 13.60 -18.26
CA ILE A 75 -7.33 14.38 -17.91
C ILE A 75 -8.03 14.81 -19.21
N PRO A 76 -9.37 14.70 -19.30
CA PRO A 76 -10.12 15.22 -20.45
C PRO A 76 -9.88 16.71 -20.68
N SER A 77 -9.87 17.14 -21.95
CA SER A 77 -9.59 18.54 -22.31
C SER A 77 -10.65 19.55 -21.83
N PHE A 78 -11.84 19.08 -21.45
CA PHE A 78 -12.92 19.89 -20.89
C PHE A 78 -13.55 19.14 -19.71
N LEU A 79 -13.99 19.89 -18.69
CA LEU A 79 -14.65 19.37 -17.50
C LEU A 79 -15.92 20.19 -17.22
N PRO A 80 -17.03 19.57 -16.77
CA PRO A 80 -17.18 18.14 -16.49
C PRO A 80 -17.21 17.28 -17.77
N ALA A 81 -16.81 16.02 -17.65
CA ALA A 81 -16.80 15.07 -18.76
C ALA A 81 -17.16 13.65 -18.30
N THR A 82 -17.66 12.84 -19.23
CA THR A 82 -17.82 11.40 -19.06
C THR A 82 -16.96 10.71 -20.08
N THR A 83 -16.11 9.78 -19.64
CA THR A 83 -15.20 9.02 -20.51
C THR A 83 -15.42 7.53 -20.36
N ALA A 84 -14.84 6.77 -21.28
CA ALA A 84 -14.70 5.34 -21.09
C ALA A 84 -13.94 5.04 -19.77
N PRO A 85 -14.24 3.90 -19.13
CA PRO A 85 -13.47 3.33 -18.03
C PRO A 85 -11.96 3.42 -18.20
N ASN A 86 -11.27 4.01 -17.23
CA ASN A 86 -9.83 3.80 -17.11
C ASN A 86 -9.54 2.31 -16.91
N ARG A 87 -8.51 1.83 -17.63
CA ARG A 87 -8.02 0.45 -17.54
C ARG A 87 -6.63 0.35 -16.91
N GLN A 88 -5.97 1.48 -16.62
CA GLN A 88 -4.70 1.48 -15.90
C GLN A 88 -4.89 0.90 -14.50
N ASP A 89 -3.98 0.01 -14.09
CA ASP A 89 -3.94 -0.47 -12.71
C ASP A 89 -3.50 0.66 -11.77
N ARG A 90 -4.33 0.97 -10.77
CA ARG A 90 -4.09 2.04 -9.78
C ARG A 90 -3.74 1.48 -8.40
N TYR A 91 -3.30 0.22 -8.34
CA TYR A 91 -2.86 -0.47 -7.13
C TYR A 91 -3.88 -0.37 -5.97
N LEU A 92 -5.18 -0.52 -6.29
CA LEU A 92 -6.28 -0.32 -5.35
C LEU A 92 -6.26 -1.29 -4.16
N GLU A 93 -5.84 -2.54 -4.41
CA GLU A 93 -5.74 -3.59 -3.38
C GLU A 93 -4.83 -3.17 -2.23
N THR A 94 -5.18 -3.50 -1.00
CA THR A 94 -4.38 -3.21 0.19
C THR A 94 -3.29 -4.28 0.42
N PRO A 95 -2.28 -3.99 1.25
CA PRO A 95 -1.27 -4.99 1.63
C PRO A 95 -1.72 -5.93 2.77
N ILE A 96 -3.01 -5.93 3.17
CA ILE A 96 -3.49 -6.76 4.28
C ILE A 96 -3.57 -8.23 3.87
N TYR A 97 -3.18 -9.11 4.78
CA TYR A 97 -3.26 -10.56 4.65
C TYR A 97 -4.09 -11.16 5.79
N ALA A 98 -4.64 -12.36 5.56
CA ALA A 98 -5.63 -12.97 6.43
C ALA A 98 -5.15 -13.17 7.87
N GLY A 99 -3.86 -13.48 8.05
CA GLY A 99 -3.24 -13.68 9.36
C GLY A 99 -2.81 -12.40 10.08
N LEU A 100 -3.02 -11.21 9.49
CA LEU A 100 -2.46 -9.97 10.03
C LEU A 100 -3.12 -9.58 11.35
N THR A 101 -2.27 -9.41 12.36
CA THR A 101 -2.60 -8.71 13.62
C THR A 101 -1.83 -7.40 13.71
N THR A 102 -2.38 -6.43 14.42
CA THR A 102 -1.70 -5.16 14.69
C THR A 102 -0.37 -5.40 15.40
N ASN A 103 0.67 -4.68 15.01
CA ASN A 103 1.98 -4.70 15.67
C ASN A 103 2.17 -3.52 16.64
N VAL A 104 1.16 -2.66 16.78
CA VAL A 104 1.07 -1.58 17.76
C VAL A 104 -0.03 -1.95 18.76
N PRO A 105 0.19 -1.82 20.09
CA PRO A 105 -0.82 -2.17 21.05
C PRO A 105 -2.02 -1.22 20.95
N ALA A 106 -3.23 -1.74 21.19
CA ALA A 106 -4.50 -1.04 21.03
C ALA A 106 -4.51 0.33 21.73
N ILE A 107 -3.96 0.43 22.94
CA ILE A 107 -3.85 1.67 23.71
C ILE A 107 -3.10 2.79 22.98
N ALA A 108 -2.13 2.45 22.13
CA ALA A 108 -1.35 3.42 21.36
C ALA A 108 -1.85 3.57 19.92
N MET A 109 -2.70 2.65 19.46
CA MET A 109 -3.17 2.58 18.08
C MET A 109 -4.57 3.18 17.89
N SER A 110 -5.44 3.11 18.90
CA SER A 110 -6.78 3.68 18.84
C SER A 110 -6.73 5.21 18.87
N PHE A 111 -7.81 5.86 18.41
CA PHE A 111 -7.94 7.30 18.65
C PHE A 111 -8.15 7.54 20.15
N SER A 112 -7.78 8.74 20.61
CA SER A 112 -7.76 9.07 22.04
C SER A 112 -9.15 9.12 22.67
N ASP A 113 -10.18 9.33 21.87
CA ASP A 113 -11.58 9.45 22.28
C ASP A 113 -12.40 8.17 22.09
N ALA A 114 -11.86 7.17 21.39
CA ALA A 114 -12.52 5.89 21.16
C ALA A 114 -11.52 4.72 21.23
N PRO A 115 -11.57 3.85 22.25
CA PRO A 115 -10.69 2.69 22.32
C PRO A 115 -11.14 1.57 21.36
N PHE A 116 -10.23 0.65 21.03
CA PHE A 116 -10.63 -0.62 20.43
C PHE A 116 -11.42 -1.46 21.44
N ALA A 117 -12.30 -2.35 20.93
CA ALA A 117 -13.14 -3.21 21.76
C ALA A 117 -12.34 -4.21 22.62
N TYR A 118 -11.15 -4.62 22.16
CA TYR A 118 -10.24 -5.52 22.88
C TYR A 118 -8.78 -5.30 22.45
N GLY A 119 -7.84 -5.96 23.11
CA GLY A 119 -6.40 -5.82 22.86
C GLY A 119 -5.55 -6.81 23.68
N PRO A 120 -4.21 -6.71 23.66
CA PRO A 120 -3.45 -5.56 23.17
C PRO A 120 -3.20 -5.56 21.66
N PHE A 121 -3.15 -6.70 20.99
CA PHE A 121 -2.93 -6.78 19.54
C PHE A 121 -4.14 -7.45 18.88
N VAL A 122 -4.80 -6.72 17.98
CA VAL A 122 -6.07 -7.14 17.40
C VAL A 122 -5.89 -7.60 15.95
N PRO A 123 -6.75 -8.48 15.43
CA PRO A 123 -6.79 -8.82 14.01
C PRO A 123 -7.12 -7.61 13.12
N HIS A 124 -6.70 -7.66 11.85
CA HIS A 124 -6.86 -6.56 10.89
C HIS A 124 -8.30 -6.07 10.68
N TYR A 125 -9.31 -6.93 10.85
CA TYR A 125 -10.71 -6.54 10.71
C TYR A 125 -11.19 -5.61 11.83
N VAL A 126 -10.52 -5.59 12.98
CA VAL A 126 -10.89 -4.70 14.11
C VAL A 126 -10.61 -3.23 13.76
N PRO A 127 -9.40 -2.83 13.32
CA PRO A 127 -9.17 -1.48 12.80
C PRO A 127 -10.07 -1.09 11.62
N GLN A 128 -10.39 -2.04 10.72
CA GLN A 128 -11.31 -1.79 9.60
C GLN A 128 -12.71 -1.39 10.09
N GLN A 129 -13.29 -2.21 10.98
CA GLN A 129 -14.60 -1.95 11.56
C GLN A 129 -14.57 -0.69 12.43
N TYR A 130 -13.49 -0.47 13.19
CA TYR A 130 -13.30 0.70 14.03
C TYR A 130 -13.41 2.00 13.23
N LEU A 131 -12.72 2.09 12.08
CA LEU A 131 -12.77 3.29 11.23
C LEU A 131 -14.17 3.49 10.60
N SER A 132 -14.82 2.40 10.18
CA SER A 132 -16.18 2.47 9.64
C SER A 132 -17.17 2.96 10.70
N ASN A 133 -17.08 2.43 11.92
CA ASN A 133 -17.91 2.86 13.05
C ASN A 133 -17.65 4.31 13.42
N TYR A 134 -16.41 4.78 13.29
CA TYR A 134 -16.06 6.16 13.59
C TYR A 134 -16.75 7.14 12.62
N PHE A 135 -16.83 6.81 11.33
CA PHE A 135 -17.61 7.60 10.37
C PHE A 135 -19.07 7.73 10.79
N SER A 136 -19.72 6.62 11.15
CA SER A 136 -21.12 6.62 11.56
C SER A 136 -21.35 7.33 12.91
N THR A 137 -20.49 7.08 13.90
CA THR A 137 -20.64 7.64 15.26
C THR A 137 -20.47 9.15 15.26
N HIS A 138 -19.53 9.67 14.45
CA HIS A 138 -19.29 11.09 14.30
C HIS A 138 -20.12 11.72 13.16
N LYS A 139 -21.04 10.98 12.53
CA LYS A 139 -21.91 11.46 11.44
C LYS A 139 -21.11 12.12 10.30
N LEU A 140 -20.01 11.50 9.93
CA LEU A 140 -19.12 11.96 8.87
C LEU A 140 -19.56 11.47 7.49
N ASP A 141 -20.54 10.56 7.41
CA ASP A 141 -21.04 10.00 6.16
C ASP A 141 -21.50 11.09 5.17
N SER A 142 -22.10 12.17 5.66
CA SER A 142 -22.53 13.30 4.82
C SER A 142 -21.39 14.10 4.20
N LEU A 143 -20.16 13.92 4.70
CA LEU A 143 -18.96 14.57 4.16
C LEU A 143 -18.25 13.68 3.13
N LEU A 144 -18.58 12.39 3.08
CA LEU A 144 -17.83 11.36 2.39
C LEU A 144 -18.33 11.16 0.94
N GLU A 145 -17.39 11.25 0.00
CA GLU A 145 -17.57 10.92 -1.40
C GLU A 145 -16.73 9.69 -1.74
N LEU A 146 -17.40 8.55 -1.91
CA LEU A 146 -16.78 7.26 -2.23
C LEU A 146 -16.53 7.09 -3.73
N ASN A 147 -15.74 6.07 -4.09
CA ASN A 147 -15.37 5.71 -5.47
C ASN A 147 -14.77 6.87 -6.27
N THR A 148 -14.12 7.83 -5.58
CA THR A 148 -13.66 9.09 -6.17
C THR A 148 -12.17 9.30 -5.92
N THR A 149 -11.43 9.45 -7.01
CA THR A 149 -9.99 9.75 -7.01
C THR A 149 -9.75 11.23 -7.27
N LEU A 150 -8.73 11.78 -6.58
CA LEU A 150 -8.09 13.02 -6.97
C LEU A 150 -7.05 12.70 -8.05
N GLU A 151 -7.19 13.29 -9.23
CA GLU A 151 -6.29 13.05 -10.38
C GLU A 151 -5.33 14.22 -10.62
N ASP A 152 -5.71 15.45 -10.25
CA ASP A 152 -4.82 16.62 -10.24
C ASP A 152 -5.17 17.58 -9.12
N LEU A 153 -4.13 18.24 -8.59
CA LEU A 153 -4.24 19.27 -7.58
C LEU A 153 -3.40 20.48 -8.00
N THR A 154 -4.09 21.56 -8.39
CA THR A 154 -3.45 22.78 -8.86
C THR A 154 -3.71 23.93 -7.90
N GLU A 155 -2.65 24.64 -7.50
CA GLU A 155 -2.77 25.89 -6.76
C GLU A 155 -3.30 26.99 -7.70
N VAL A 156 -4.36 27.68 -7.29
CA VAL A 156 -4.94 28.82 -8.00
C VAL A 156 -4.53 30.09 -7.28
N LYS A 157 -3.89 31.02 -8.00
CA LYS A 157 -3.54 32.35 -7.50
C LYS A 157 -4.26 33.40 -8.32
N SER A 158 -4.96 34.30 -7.64
CA SER A 158 -5.58 35.47 -8.24
C SER A 158 -4.68 36.68 -8.01
N GLU A 159 -4.18 37.27 -9.10
CA GLU A 159 -3.34 38.48 -9.05
C GLU A 159 -4.11 39.71 -8.56
N SER A 160 -5.44 39.71 -8.68
CA SER A 160 -6.30 40.85 -8.35
C SER A 160 -6.91 40.77 -6.95
N ARG A 161 -7.09 39.57 -6.40
CA ARG A 161 -7.83 39.33 -5.16
C ARG A 161 -7.32 38.09 -4.43
N GLU A 162 -6.46 38.27 -3.43
CA GLU A 162 -5.92 37.16 -2.61
C GLU A 162 -7.00 36.24 -2.00
N LYS A 163 -8.19 36.77 -1.73
CA LYS A 163 -9.35 35.98 -1.25
C LYS A 163 -9.80 34.87 -2.22
N ASP A 164 -9.45 35.00 -3.50
CA ASP A 164 -9.80 34.05 -4.56
C ASP A 164 -8.68 33.01 -4.81
N ASN A 165 -7.55 33.09 -4.07
CA ASN A 165 -6.52 32.05 -4.08
C ASN A 165 -7.09 30.72 -3.59
N GLY A 166 -6.49 29.57 -3.86
CA GLY A 166 -6.95 28.31 -3.31
C GLY A 166 -6.46 27.11 -4.09
N TRP A 167 -7.24 26.05 -4.04
CA TRP A 167 -6.90 24.76 -4.65
C TRP A 167 -8.00 24.32 -5.58
N LYS A 168 -7.61 23.99 -6.81
CA LYS A 168 -8.45 23.32 -7.79
C LYS A 168 -8.15 21.82 -7.76
N LEU A 169 -9.18 21.02 -7.53
CA LEU A 169 -9.12 19.57 -7.54
C LEU A 169 -9.77 19.08 -8.82
N THR A 170 -9.05 18.29 -9.60
CA THR A 170 -9.63 17.50 -10.69
C THR A 170 -9.98 16.12 -10.15
N LEU A 171 -11.27 15.82 -10.11
CA LEU A 171 -11.82 14.62 -9.49
C LEU A 171 -12.34 13.68 -10.57
N ARG A 172 -12.24 12.38 -10.29
CA ARG A 172 -12.77 11.32 -11.11
C ARG A 172 -13.51 10.30 -10.27
N LYS A 173 -14.75 9.99 -10.63
CA LYS A 173 -15.56 8.94 -10.02
C LYS A 173 -15.77 7.79 -10.97
N ARG A 174 -15.60 6.57 -10.46
CA ARG A 174 -15.99 5.37 -11.21
C ARG A 174 -17.47 5.10 -10.99
N ASP A 175 -18.27 5.19 -12.06
CA ASP A 175 -19.62 4.65 -12.07
C ASP A 175 -19.58 3.20 -12.57
N LEU A 176 -19.85 2.26 -11.65
CA LEU A 176 -19.84 0.83 -11.96
C LEU A 176 -21.09 0.38 -12.73
N VAL A 177 -22.22 1.08 -12.58
CA VAL A 177 -23.50 0.72 -13.19
C VAL A 177 -23.50 1.10 -14.66
N GLN A 178 -23.14 2.35 -14.96
CA GLN A 178 -23.01 2.83 -16.32
C GLN A 178 -21.69 2.39 -16.98
N ASN A 179 -20.75 1.90 -16.16
CA ASN A 179 -19.41 1.51 -16.58
C ASN A 179 -18.69 2.65 -17.32
N VAL A 180 -18.61 3.80 -16.67
CA VAL A 180 -17.95 5.03 -17.16
C VAL A 180 -17.15 5.70 -16.04
N ASP A 181 -16.21 6.57 -16.44
CA ASP A 181 -15.53 7.46 -15.52
C ASP A 181 -16.12 8.88 -15.67
N ILE A 182 -16.60 9.45 -14.56
CA ILE A 182 -17.17 10.80 -14.49
C ILE A 182 -16.11 11.74 -13.92
N TRP A 183 -15.88 12.86 -14.59
CA TRP A 183 -14.83 13.83 -14.24
C TRP A 183 -15.42 15.21 -14.00
N TRP A 184 -14.92 15.91 -12.98
CA TRP A 184 -15.32 17.28 -12.67
C TRP A 184 -14.24 18.00 -11.86
N GLU A 185 -14.43 19.31 -11.66
CA GLU A 185 -13.54 20.13 -10.85
C GLU A 185 -14.26 20.66 -9.60
N GLU A 186 -13.52 20.77 -8.51
CA GLU A 186 -13.97 21.50 -7.31
C GLU A 186 -12.88 22.40 -6.77
N TYR A 187 -13.31 23.50 -6.12
CA TYR A 187 -12.43 24.49 -5.53
C TYR A 187 -12.58 24.52 -4.02
N PHE A 188 -11.44 24.58 -3.33
CA PHE A 188 -11.35 24.63 -1.88
C PHE A 188 -10.30 25.64 -1.41
N ASP A 189 -10.47 26.16 -0.20
CA ASP A 189 -9.49 27.06 0.41
C ASP A 189 -8.25 26.31 0.89
N ALA A 190 -8.43 25.09 1.38
CA ALA A 190 -7.35 24.21 1.83
C ALA A 190 -7.61 22.75 1.44
N VAL A 191 -6.53 21.98 1.38
CA VAL A 191 -6.55 20.55 1.07
C VAL A 191 -5.66 19.80 2.06
N VAL A 192 -6.17 18.69 2.61
CA VAL A 192 -5.41 17.77 3.45
C VAL A 192 -5.19 16.48 2.69
N LEU A 193 -3.93 16.15 2.41
CA LEU A 193 -3.55 14.88 1.78
C LEU A 193 -3.41 13.79 2.83
N ALA A 194 -4.36 12.85 2.85
CA ALA A 194 -4.42 11.71 3.76
C ALA A 194 -4.49 10.37 2.97
N ASN A 195 -3.86 10.33 1.79
CA ASN A 195 -3.96 9.24 0.81
C ASN A 195 -3.11 8.00 1.16
N GLY A 196 -2.23 8.12 2.15
CA GLY A 196 -1.33 7.05 2.59
C GLY A 196 -0.19 6.74 1.61
N HIS A 197 0.76 5.93 2.07
CA HIS A 197 2.05 5.71 1.39
C HIS A 197 2.41 4.22 1.18
N TYR A 198 1.49 3.29 1.45
CA TYR A 198 1.71 1.83 1.28
C TYR A 198 1.01 1.24 0.05
N THR A 199 0.68 2.10 -0.91
CA THR A 199 -0.12 1.72 -2.08
C THR A 199 0.74 1.20 -3.23
N VAL A 200 1.70 1.98 -3.72
CA VAL A 200 2.51 1.57 -4.89
C VAL A 200 3.73 0.77 -4.39
N PRO A 201 3.89 -0.49 -4.81
CA PRO A 201 5.01 -1.32 -4.35
C PRO A 201 6.34 -0.83 -4.92
N TYR A 202 7.41 -0.95 -4.13
CA TYR A 202 8.77 -0.67 -4.58
C TYR A 202 9.59 -1.96 -4.52
N VAL A 203 10.19 -2.33 -5.65
CA VAL A 203 11.14 -3.43 -5.74
C VAL A 203 12.47 -2.88 -6.24
N PRO A 204 13.57 -3.03 -5.48
CA PRO A 204 14.85 -2.47 -5.90
C PRO A 204 15.36 -3.17 -7.16
N HIS A 205 16.04 -2.41 -8.02
CA HIS A 205 16.78 -3.00 -9.13
C HIS A 205 17.91 -3.89 -8.59
N VAL A 206 17.97 -5.13 -9.08
CA VAL A 206 19.04 -6.08 -8.79
C VAL A 206 19.43 -6.73 -10.10
N LYS A 207 20.74 -6.81 -10.36
CA LYS A 207 21.27 -7.43 -11.58
C LYS A 207 20.72 -8.86 -11.73
N GLY A 208 20.08 -9.14 -12.86
CA GLY A 208 19.54 -10.46 -13.15
C GLY A 208 18.07 -10.67 -12.73
N LEU A 209 17.46 -9.73 -12.00
CA LEU A 209 16.09 -9.89 -11.48
C LEU A 209 15.04 -9.81 -12.60
N ASP A 210 15.21 -8.90 -13.56
CA ASP A 210 14.33 -8.79 -14.73
C ASP A 210 14.33 -10.07 -15.56
N GLU A 211 15.51 -10.64 -15.83
CA GLU A 211 15.64 -11.90 -16.54
C GLU A 211 15.01 -13.06 -15.75
N TYR A 212 15.16 -13.04 -14.42
CA TYR A 212 14.56 -14.04 -13.53
C TYR A 212 13.02 -13.98 -13.56
N ILE A 213 12.44 -12.78 -13.47
CA ILE A 213 10.98 -12.56 -13.53
C ILE A 213 10.43 -13.04 -14.88
N LYS A 214 11.11 -12.70 -15.98
CA LYS A 214 10.71 -13.15 -17.33
C LYS A 214 10.80 -14.66 -17.48
N LYS A 215 11.86 -15.29 -16.95
CA LYS A 215 12.08 -16.74 -17.03
C LYS A 215 11.13 -17.54 -16.14
N PHE A 216 10.74 -16.98 -14.99
CA PHE A 216 9.86 -17.65 -14.03
C PHE A 216 8.71 -16.73 -13.56
N PRO A 217 7.70 -16.49 -14.42
CA PRO A 217 6.55 -15.66 -14.07
C PRO A 217 5.85 -16.15 -12.79
N GLY A 218 5.46 -15.21 -11.93
CA GLY A 218 4.77 -15.49 -10.67
C GLY A 218 5.64 -15.97 -9.51
N ARG A 219 6.94 -16.21 -9.71
CA ARG A 219 7.85 -16.61 -8.61
C ARG A 219 8.39 -15.44 -7.79
N VAL A 220 8.28 -14.22 -8.31
CA VAL A 220 8.65 -13.01 -7.59
C VAL A 220 7.38 -12.27 -7.22
N ILE A 221 7.17 -12.08 -5.93
CA ILE A 221 6.03 -11.32 -5.42
C ILE A 221 6.48 -10.26 -4.42
N HIS A 222 5.71 -9.18 -4.34
CA HIS A 222 5.87 -8.18 -3.29
C HIS A 222 4.91 -8.50 -2.13
N SER A 223 5.29 -8.14 -0.91
CA SER A 223 4.47 -8.33 0.31
C SER A 223 3.06 -7.76 0.20
N LYS A 224 2.87 -6.70 -0.59
CA LYS A 224 1.54 -6.15 -0.93
C LYS A 224 0.59 -7.19 -1.54
N SER A 225 1.12 -8.18 -2.26
CA SER A 225 0.35 -9.25 -2.90
C SER A 225 0.26 -10.52 -2.05
N TYR A 226 0.87 -10.53 -0.86
CA TYR A 226 0.79 -11.66 0.05
C TYR A 226 -0.60 -11.67 0.74
N ARG A 227 -1.20 -12.85 0.89
CA ARG A 227 -2.57 -13.00 1.44
C ARG A 227 -2.71 -14.12 2.44
N VAL A 228 -2.23 -15.30 2.08
CA VAL A 228 -2.40 -16.52 2.86
C VAL A 228 -1.13 -17.37 2.78
N PRO A 229 -0.76 -18.07 3.86
CA PRO A 229 0.47 -18.84 3.88
C PRO A 229 0.34 -20.24 3.27
N HIS A 230 -0.86 -20.84 3.25
CA HIS A 230 -1.03 -22.25 2.87
C HIS A 230 -0.70 -22.55 1.40
N ILE A 231 -0.80 -21.56 0.51
CA ILE A 231 -0.38 -21.68 -0.90
C ILE A 231 1.14 -21.83 -1.07
N TRP A 232 1.90 -21.67 0.01
CA TRP A 232 3.35 -21.83 0.07
C TRP A 232 3.78 -23.22 0.55
N LYS A 233 2.80 -24.10 0.83
CA LYS A 233 3.07 -25.45 1.35
C LYS A 233 4.05 -26.21 0.46
N GLY A 234 5.14 -26.69 1.04
CA GLY A 234 6.17 -27.48 0.34
C GLY A 234 7.06 -26.69 -0.63
N LYS A 235 6.85 -25.38 -0.83
CA LYS A 235 7.69 -24.55 -1.70
C LYS A 235 8.99 -24.15 -1.00
N LYS A 236 10.05 -23.94 -1.77
CA LYS A 236 11.25 -23.22 -1.32
C LYS A 236 11.02 -21.71 -1.50
N ALA A 237 11.35 -20.93 -0.48
CA ALA A 237 11.12 -19.49 -0.47
C ALA A 237 12.31 -18.73 0.11
N VAL A 238 12.48 -17.50 -0.37
CA VAL A 238 13.40 -16.49 0.17
C VAL A 238 12.58 -15.23 0.45
N VAL A 239 12.67 -14.71 1.66
CA VAL A 239 12.13 -13.39 2.03
C VAL A 239 13.25 -12.36 1.97
N ILE A 240 13.04 -11.28 1.23
CA ILE A 240 13.99 -10.18 1.05
C ILE A 240 13.52 -9.00 1.91
N GLY A 241 14.26 -8.75 2.98
CA GLY A 241 14.02 -7.69 3.95
C GLY A 241 13.66 -8.18 5.34
N ASN A 242 13.97 -7.36 6.36
CA ASN A 242 13.80 -7.66 7.78
C ASN A 242 13.17 -6.50 8.59
N SER A 243 12.40 -5.64 7.94
CA SER A 243 11.49 -4.72 8.64
C SER A 243 10.23 -5.48 9.12
N ALA A 244 9.22 -4.78 9.64
CA ALA A 244 8.01 -5.38 10.20
C ALA A 244 7.36 -6.41 9.26
N SER A 245 7.12 -6.06 7.99
CA SER A 245 6.53 -6.97 6.99
C SER A 245 7.39 -8.19 6.70
N GLY A 246 8.71 -7.99 6.53
CA GLY A 246 9.64 -9.11 6.29
C GLY A 246 9.70 -10.08 7.47
N LYS A 247 9.60 -9.59 8.71
CA LYS A 247 9.56 -10.43 9.91
C LYS A 247 8.25 -11.18 10.06
N ASP A 248 7.13 -10.51 9.89
CA ASP A 248 5.82 -11.12 10.10
C ASP A 248 5.55 -12.20 9.05
N VAL A 249 5.77 -11.88 7.76
CA VAL A 249 5.60 -12.88 6.70
C VAL A 249 6.58 -14.04 6.83
N SER A 250 7.83 -13.80 7.26
CA SER A 250 8.76 -14.91 7.53
C SER A 250 8.28 -15.82 8.66
N THR A 251 7.73 -15.22 9.72
CA THR A 251 7.20 -15.95 10.89
C THR A 251 5.97 -16.78 10.54
N GLU A 252 5.13 -16.28 9.63
CA GLU A 252 3.99 -17.02 9.12
C GLU A 252 4.44 -18.14 8.16
N LEU A 253 5.29 -17.81 7.19
CA LEU A 253 5.71 -18.73 6.12
C LEU A 253 6.54 -19.92 6.60
N VAL A 254 7.37 -19.76 7.64
CA VAL A 254 8.25 -20.83 8.14
C VAL A 254 7.48 -22.11 8.51
N LYS A 255 6.20 -21.99 8.85
CA LYS A 255 5.32 -23.11 9.20
C LYS A 255 4.80 -23.89 7.98
N TRP A 256 4.94 -23.35 6.78
CA TRP A 256 4.33 -23.87 5.55
C TRP A 256 5.36 -24.28 4.50
N VAL A 257 6.46 -23.55 4.39
CA VAL A 257 7.47 -23.78 3.35
C VAL A 257 8.36 -25.01 3.65
N SER A 258 9.03 -25.50 2.62
CA SER A 258 10.10 -26.49 2.76
C SER A 258 11.34 -25.85 3.38
N LEU A 259 11.69 -26.25 4.61
CA LEU A 259 12.80 -25.66 5.36
C LEU A 259 14.18 -25.91 4.72
N PRO A 260 15.17 -25.02 4.94
CA PRO A 260 15.04 -23.77 5.69
C PRO A 260 14.35 -22.68 4.86
N LEU A 261 13.65 -21.77 5.55
CA LEU A 261 13.21 -20.50 4.96
C LEU A 261 14.38 -19.53 4.97
N TYR A 262 14.78 -19.05 3.79
CA TYR A 262 15.89 -18.11 3.68
C TYR A 262 15.41 -16.68 3.88
N GLN A 263 16.16 -15.89 4.64
CA GLN A 263 15.91 -14.45 4.76
C GLN A 263 17.14 -13.64 4.37
N SER A 264 16.99 -12.82 3.33
CA SER A 264 17.99 -11.85 2.89
C SER A 264 17.80 -10.53 3.65
N ARG A 265 18.87 -10.03 4.27
CA ARG A 265 18.85 -8.83 5.12
C ARG A 265 19.99 -7.90 4.72
N ARG A 266 19.73 -6.58 4.67
CA ARG A 266 20.78 -5.58 4.41
C ARG A 266 21.63 -5.31 5.66
N SER A 267 21.00 -5.29 6.83
CA SER A 267 21.62 -5.04 8.13
C SER A 267 20.88 -5.81 9.23
N LYS A 268 21.52 -5.98 10.39
CA LYS A 268 20.87 -6.57 11.57
C LYS A 268 19.77 -5.62 12.07
N SER A 269 18.57 -6.13 12.30
CA SER A 269 17.47 -5.36 12.88
C SER A 269 17.60 -5.34 14.41
N ARG A 270 17.08 -4.28 15.06
CA ARG A 270 17.03 -4.18 16.53
C ARG A 270 16.27 -5.32 17.21
N TRP A 271 15.41 -6.03 16.48
CA TRP A 271 14.65 -7.18 17.00
C TRP A 271 15.25 -8.53 16.62
N ASP A 272 16.48 -8.56 16.10
CA ASP A 272 17.17 -9.81 15.77
C ASP A 272 17.95 -10.31 16.98
N GLY A 273 17.75 -11.57 17.37
CA GLY A 273 18.58 -12.26 18.36
C GLY A 273 20.00 -12.55 17.85
N GLU A 274 20.78 -13.27 18.65
CA GLU A 274 22.11 -13.73 18.23
C GLU A 274 22.04 -14.82 17.16
N GLU A 275 21.08 -15.74 17.31
CA GLU A 275 20.84 -16.83 16.36
C GLU A 275 19.52 -16.63 15.57
N PRO A 276 19.44 -17.13 14.33
CA PRO A 276 18.19 -17.13 13.58
C PRO A 276 17.15 -18.02 14.27
N PRO A 277 15.86 -17.63 14.29
CA PRO A 277 14.81 -18.46 14.86
C PRO A 277 14.72 -19.84 14.17
N ARG A 278 14.26 -20.86 14.90
CA ARG A 278 14.16 -22.23 14.39
C ARG A 278 13.43 -22.29 13.04
N GLY A 279 14.09 -22.87 12.04
CA GLY A 279 13.56 -23.01 10.67
C GLY A 279 13.92 -21.87 9.71
N LEU A 280 14.45 -20.74 10.22
CA LEU A 280 15.02 -19.68 9.41
C LEU A 280 16.53 -19.88 9.24
N SER A 281 17.04 -19.60 8.04
CA SER A 281 18.46 -19.41 7.80
C SER A 281 18.71 -18.00 7.25
N GLY A 282 19.73 -17.33 7.78
CA GLY A 282 20.12 -16.00 7.35
C GLY A 282 21.61 -15.96 7.03
N ASN A 283 21.97 -15.25 5.96
CA ASN A 283 23.35 -14.82 5.76
C ASN A 283 23.46 -13.36 6.23
N GLN A 284 24.39 -13.10 7.16
CA GLN A 284 24.93 -11.75 7.32
C GLN A 284 25.90 -11.53 6.17
N SER A 285 25.43 -10.92 5.09
CA SER A 285 26.36 -10.39 4.11
C SER A 285 25.93 -9.02 3.63
N SER A 286 26.64 -8.01 4.15
CA SER A 286 26.88 -6.80 3.40
C SER A 286 27.37 -7.21 2.01
N ALA A 287 26.55 -6.96 1.00
CA ALA A 287 26.83 -7.09 -0.44
C ALA A 287 26.73 -8.48 -1.12
N SER A 288 26.66 -9.64 -0.45
CA SER A 288 26.79 -10.93 -1.17
C SER A 288 25.49 -11.52 -1.75
N ILE A 289 24.29 -11.08 -1.34
CA ILE A 289 23.02 -11.59 -1.94
C ILE A 289 22.61 -10.78 -3.19
N TYR A 290 23.31 -9.67 -3.51
CA TYR A 290 23.08 -8.90 -4.73
C TYR A 290 23.67 -9.56 -6.00
N ARG A 291 24.35 -10.69 -5.86
CA ARG A 291 24.73 -11.56 -6.98
C ARG A 291 23.85 -12.80 -6.95
N MET A 292 23.11 -13.06 -8.03
CA MET A 292 22.44 -14.36 -8.22
C MET A 292 23.42 -15.56 -8.20
N GLU A 293 24.74 -15.33 -8.21
CA GLU A 293 25.78 -16.34 -7.91
C GLU A 293 25.64 -16.93 -6.49
N ALA A 294 25.14 -16.19 -5.51
CA ALA A 294 24.91 -16.75 -4.16
C ALA A 294 23.70 -17.71 -4.12
N LEU A 295 22.78 -17.61 -5.10
CA LEU A 295 21.72 -18.61 -5.30
C LEU A 295 22.20 -19.82 -6.09
N SER A 296 23.27 -19.68 -6.89
CA SER A 296 23.96 -20.85 -7.46
C SER A 296 24.82 -21.55 -6.42
N SER A 297 25.37 -20.84 -5.43
CA SER A 297 26.28 -21.42 -4.42
C SER A 297 25.62 -22.39 -3.42
N ALA A 298 24.28 -22.37 -3.31
CA ALA A 298 23.52 -23.41 -2.58
C ALA A 298 23.34 -24.70 -3.40
N MET A 299 23.85 -24.73 -4.64
CA MET A 299 24.00 -25.91 -5.48
C MET A 299 25.46 -25.97 -5.93
N ALA A 300 26.21 -26.92 -5.40
CA ALA A 300 27.49 -27.29 -5.99
C ALA A 300 27.30 -27.44 -7.51
N LEU A 301 28.10 -26.73 -8.32
CA LEU A 301 28.48 -27.18 -9.65
C LEU A 301 29.77 -26.50 -10.11
N SER A 302 30.78 -27.36 -10.11
CA SER A 302 32.04 -27.31 -10.84
C SER A 302 31.85 -26.91 -12.31
N PHE A 303 32.83 -26.14 -12.82
CA PHE A 303 33.02 -25.93 -14.25
C PHE A 303 33.50 -27.23 -14.90
N GLY A 304 32.70 -27.83 -15.78
CA GLY A 304 33.13 -28.98 -16.58
C GLY A 304 31.97 -29.75 -17.19
N THR A 305 31.83 -29.60 -18.51
CA THR A 305 31.25 -30.57 -19.47
C THR A 305 30.10 -31.48 -18.99
N SER A 306 28.94 -31.25 -19.62
CA SER A 306 27.84 -32.20 -19.83
C SER A 306 27.23 -32.88 -18.60
N MET A 307 26.17 -32.28 -18.05
CA MET A 307 25.07 -33.03 -17.43
C MET A 307 23.80 -32.18 -17.36
N TRP A 308 22.74 -32.63 -18.03
CA TRP A 308 21.41 -32.08 -17.88
C TRP A 308 20.82 -32.57 -16.55
N LEU A 309 20.61 -31.67 -15.59
CA LEU A 309 19.85 -31.93 -14.37
C LEU A 309 18.79 -30.84 -14.23
N SER A 310 17.63 -31.10 -14.82
CA SER A 310 16.40 -30.37 -14.50
C SER A 310 15.95 -30.78 -13.10
N THR A 311 16.03 -29.88 -12.11
CA THR A 311 15.24 -30.01 -10.89
C THR A 311 13.96 -29.18 -11.06
N PRO A 312 12.75 -29.75 -10.88
CA PRO A 312 11.48 -29.05 -11.17
C PRO A 312 11.11 -27.93 -10.18
N GLN A 313 11.89 -27.71 -9.12
CA GLN A 313 11.46 -26.91 -7.96
C GLN A 313 12.36 -25.67 -7.81
N GLY A 314 12.00 -24.57 -8.48
CA GLY A 314 12.69 -23.30 -8.30
C GLY A 314 12.24 -22.53 -7.05
N ILE A 315 13.06 -21.56 -6.64
CA ILE A 315 12.88 -20.72 -5.45
C ILE A 315 11.86 -19.61 -5.73
N ASN A 316 11.03 -19.26 -4.75
CA ASN A 316 10.14 -18.10 -4.81
C ASN A 316 10.75 -16.94 -4.01
N LEU A 317 10.69 -15.72 -4.54
CA LEU A 317 11.20 -14.50 -3.92
C LEU A 317 10.04 -13.63 -3.42
N LEU A 318 10.09 -13.23 -2.15
CA LEU A 318 9.15 -12.29 -1.56
C LEU A 318 9.88 -11.00 -1.15
N PHE A 319 9.54 -9.87 -1.77
CA PHE A 319 10.06 -8.55 -1.40
C PHE A 319 9.22 -7.89 -0.31
N ARG A 320 9.86 -7.36 0.74
CA ARG A 320 9.19 -6.52 1.73
C ARG A 320 8.67 -5.22 1.13
N SER A 321 7.68 -4.63 1.79
CA SER A 321 7.35 -3.22 1.63
C SER A 321 8.47 -2.33 2.19
N GLY A 322 8.77 -1.25 1.46
CA GLY A 322 9.55 -0.13 1.96
C GLY A 322 8.80 0.56 3.10
N ILE A 323 9.05 0.08 4.31
CA ILE A 323 8.95 0.87 5.55
C ILE A 323 10.33 1.45 5.80
#